data_AF-X7ZDB8-F1
#
_entry.id   AF-X7ZDB8-F1
#
_cell.length_a   1.000
_cell.length_b   1.000
_cell.length_c   1.000
_cell.angle_alpha   90.00
_cell.angle_beta   90.00
_cell.angle_gamma   90.00
#
_symmetry.space_group_name_H-M   'P 1'
#
loop_
_entity.id
_entity.type
_entity.pdbx_description
1 polymer ?
#
loop_
_entity_poly.entity_id
_entity_poly.type
_entity_poly.pdbx_seq_one_letter_code
_entity_poly.pdbx_strand_id
1 'polypeptide(L)'
;MLGLNENRRFALIDVDRQALVSRMKTYLDSAIPMSRVDPRLAGSYAGFDPAAVRQRMLEHHPFDEKRVQRFQFRPLDMRYAYVESGPPLWNRSRPLLVAAVAAASGFLLVRRRAPRALDGAALHFSDCLIDQKVLFTDAYAIPLWLAAEQNTQPADDPALFHLEVAETSQTWRPNLSERALTYLEHLGIDDAATNRDSATLLWMHALAIGVAPLYVEQNGEAVRTDWPRIPLPDSASALRESAALGARIAAVLNPDQPVAGVDAAPIDKYLKTVAVIERIDGAPLNPGKGDLAVTVGWGIVQPRAVMPGAGKYQIRERVDADNDGLDDDDLEALGEQLLDIYLNEHVRWRGIPAAVWDYKIGGFQVLRKWLSYREKRVLGRDMSIEETRAFTNIARRLTAVVLQGPELDRNYLRITEATLSL
;
A
#
# COMPACT_ATOMS: atom_id res chain seq x y z
N MET A 1 9.84 -3.10 -10.29
CA MET A 1 8.97 -4.05 -11.04
C MET A 1 7.53 -3.57 -11.02
N LEU A 2 6.72 -3.80 -12.05
CA LEU A 2 5.29 -3.47 -11.99
C LEU A 2 4.53 -4.42 -11.05
N GLY A 3 3.50 -3.92 -10.38
CA GLY A 3 2.58 -4.76 -9.59
C GLY A 3 1.83 -5.82 -10.40
N LEU A 4 1.11 -6.69 -9.69
CA LEU A 4 0.25 -7.71 -10.30
C LEU A 4 -0.99 -7.07 -10.92
N ASN A 5 -1.39 -7.51 -12.11
CA ASN A 5 -2.58 -7.00 -12.79
C ASN A 5 -3.54 -8.15 -13.05
N GLU A 6 -4.68 -8.14 -12.35
CA GLU A 6 -5.64 -9.24 -12.38
C GLU A 6 -6.44 -9.25 -13.69
N ASN A 7 -7.10 -8.14 -14.03
CA ASN A 7 -8.08 -8.05 -15.13
C ASN A 7 -9.20 -9.12 -15.07
N ARG A 8 -9.63 -9.55 -13.87
CA ARG A 8 -10.70 -10.55 -13.68
C ARG A 8 -11.81 -10.08 -12.73
N ARG A 9 -12.00 -8.77 -12.57
CA ARG A 9 -13.08 -8.18 -11.76
C ARG A 9 -13.11 -8.73 -10.32
N PHE A 10 -11.97 -8.79 -9.66
CA PHE A 10 -11.79 -9.31 -8.30
C PHE A 10 -12.12 -10.81 -8.16
N ALA A 11 -11.91 -11.60 -9.21
CA ALA A 11 -12.05 -13.05 -9.12
C ALA A 11 -10.91 -13.68 -8.30
N LEU A 12 -9.68 -13.17 -8.46
CA LEU A 12 -8.46 -13.63 -7.79
C LEU A 12 -8.13 -12.80 -6.54
N ILE A 13 -8.85 -11.70 -6.30
CA ILE A 13 -8.63 -10.78 -5.18
C ILE A 13 -9.92 -10.67 -4.37
N ASP A 14 -9.87 -10.78 -3.05
CA ASP A 14 -11.03 -10.59 -2.18
C ASP A 14 -10.65 -9.97 -0.82
N VAL A 15 -11.58 -9.27 -0.19
CA VAL A 15 -11.41 -8.80 1.19
C VAL A 15 -11.54 -9.98 2.17
N ASP A 16 -12.43 -10.93 1.87
CA ASP A 16 -12.64 -12.14 2.66
C ASP A 16 -11.75 -13.29 2.16
N ARG A 17 -10.79 -13.67 2.99
CA ARG A 17 -9.87 -14.79 2.71
C ARG A 17 -10.62 -16.10 2.45
N GLN A 18 -11.65 -16.41 3.22
CA GLN A 18 -12.38 -17.68 3.11
C GLN A 18 -13.22 -17.72 1.84
N ALA A 19 -13.85 -16.60 1.48
CA ALA A 19 -14.55 -16.48 0.20
C ALA A 19 -13.60 -16.70 -0.99
N LEU A 20 -12.38 -16.15 -0.94
CA LEU A 20 -11.35 -16.37 -1.96
C LEU A 20 -10.89 -17.84 -1.99
N VAL A 21 -10.59 -18.44 -0.84
CA VAL A 21 -10.20 -19.85 -0.74
C VAL A 21 -11.29 -20.75 -1.32
N SER A 22 -12.55 -20.58 -0.91
CA SER A 22 -13.66 -21.38 -1.40
C SER A 22 -13.82 -21.24 -2.92
N ARG A 23 -13.72 -20.02 -3.45
CA ARG A 23 -13.81 -19.75 -4.88
C ARG A 23 -12.71 -20.44 -5.68
N MET A 24 -11.46 -20.34 -5.20
CA MET A 24 -10.32 -20.92 -5.90
C MET A 24 -10.27 -22.45 -5.78
N LYS A 25 -10.72 -23.01 -4.65
CA LYS A 25 -10.96 -24.46 -4.52
C LYS A 25 -11.96 -24.94 -5.55
N THR A 26 -13.11 -24.25 -5.68
CA THR A 26 -14.12 -24.58 -6.70
C THR A 26 -13.57 -24.46 -8.13
N TYR A 27 -12.78 -23.41 -8.42
CA TYR A 27 -12.21 -23.22 -9.75
C TYR A 27 -11.18 -24.31 -10.12
N LEU A 28 -10.37 -24.74 -9.15
CA LEU A 28 -9.29 -25.72 -9.34
C LEU A 28 -9.68 -27.16 -8.94
N ASP A 29 -10.97 -27.48 -8.97
CA ASP A 29 -11.49 -28.85 -8.77
C ASP A 29 -11.93 -29.45 -10.11
N SER A 30 -11.28 -30.52 -10.56
CA SER A 30 -11.59 -31.19 -11.82
C SER A 30 -12.99 -31.81 -11.89
N ALA A 31 -13.61 -32.11 -10.74
CA ALA A 31 -14.97 -32.66 -10.68
C ALA A 31 -16.05 -31.59 -10.94
N ILE A 32 -15.69 -30.30 -10.84
CA ILE A 32 -16.63 -29.19 -11.01
C ILE A 32 -16.63 -28.74 -12.47
N PRO A 33 -17.78 -28.69 -13.17
CA PRO A 33 -17.85 -28.18 -14.53
C PRO A 33 -17.70 -26.65 -14.56
N MET A 34 -17.21 -26.10 -15.68
CA MET A 34 -17.02 -24.64 -15.86
C MET A 34 -18.31 -23.83 -15.65
N SER A 35 -19.50 -24.42 -15.85
CA SER A 35 -20.78 -23.75 -15.59
C SER A 35 -21.08 -23.49 -14.11
N ARG A 36 -20.32 -24.12 -13.19
CA ARG A 36 -20.48 -24.00 -11.74
C ARG A 36 -19.33 -23.25 -11.06
N VAL A 37 -18.31 -22.83 -11.80
CA VAL A 37 -17.24 -21.96 -11.25
C VAL A 37 -17.68 -20.50 -11.27
N ASP A 38 -16.92 -19.62 -10.63
CA ASP A 38 -17.19 -18.19 -10.64
C ASP A 38 -17.27 -17.66 -12.09
N PRO A 39 -18.38 -17.00 -12.51
CA PRO A 39 -18.54 -16.51 -13.87
C PRO A 39 -17.42 -15.58 -14.35
N ARG A 40 -16.74 -14.89 -13.42
CA ARG A 40 -15.61 -14.01 -13.74
C ARG A 40 -14.35 -14.77 -14.17
N LEU A 41 -14.25 -16.05 -13.81
CA LEU A 41 -13.19 -16.97 -14.26
C LEU A 41 -13.62 -17.84 -15.45
N ALA A 42 -14.93 -17.91 -15.75
CA ALA A 42 -15.48 -18.65 -16.88
C ALA A 42 -15.61 -17.82 -18.17
N GLY A 43 -15.47 -16.49 -18.09
CA GLY A 43 -15.57 -15.58 -19.23
C GLY A 43 -14.24 -15.27 -19.90
N SER A 44 -14.21 -15.25 -21.23
CA SER A 44 -13.03 -14.84 -22.00
C SER A 44 -12.75 -13.34 -21.88
N TYR A 45 -11.49 -12.96 -21.66
CA TYR A 45 -11.11 -11.56 -21.49
C TYR A 45 -9.65 -11.29 -21.87
N ALA A 46 -9.39 -10.34 -22.77
CA ALA A 46 -8.03 -9.86 -23.10
C ALA A 46 -6.98 -10.98 -23.27
N GLY A 47 -7.23 -11.96 -24.14
CA GLY A 47 -6.33 -13.09 -24.38
C GLY A 47 -6.41 -14.23 -23.34
N PHE A 48 -7.33 -14.15 -22.38
CA PHE A 48 -7.66 -15.24 -21.47
C PHE A 48 -8.64 -16.21 -22.11
N ASP A 49 -8.20 -17.45 -22.24
CA ASP A 49 -9.05 -18.59 -22.53
C ASP A 49 -9.33 -19.35 -21.22
N PRO A 50 -10.57 -19.25 -20.67
CA PRO A 50 -10.94 -19.90 -19.42
C PRO A 50 -10.67 -21.41 -19.39
N ALA A 51 -10.98 -22.11 -20.49
CA ALA A 51 -10.86 -23.57 -20.56
C ALA A 51 -9.39 -23.98 -20.62
N ALA A 52 -8.62 -23.36 -21.53
CA ALA A 52 -7.20 -23.67 -21.69
C ALA A 52 -6.35 -23.23 -20.48
N VAL A 53 -6.73 -22.16 -19.78
CA VAL A 53 -6.05 -21.76 -18.54
C VAL A 53 -6.40 -22.72 -17.40
N ARG A 54 -7.68 -23.05 -17.20
CA ARG A 54 -8.09 -23.97 -16.15
C ARG A 54 -7.46 -25.34 -16.33
N GLN A 55 -7.43 -25.87 -17.55
CA GLN A 55 -6.78 -27.14 -17.86
C GLN A 55 -5.31 -27.12 -17.42
N ARG A 56 -4.54 -26.12 -17.86
CA ARG A 56 -3.12 -25.98 -17.47
C ARG A 56 -2.92 -25.82 -15.97
N MET A 57 -3.84 -25.10 -15.30
CA MET A 57 -3.80 -24.96 -13.84
C MET A 57 -4.04 -26.31 -13.15
N LEU A 58 -5.02 -27.10 -13.59
CA LEU A 58 -5.30 -28.43 -13.03
C LEU A 58 -4.13 -29.41 -13.26
N GLU A 59 -3.45 -29.32 -14.40
CA GLU A 59 -2.33 -30.21 -14.77
C GLU A 59 -1.03 -29.89 -14.00
N HIS A 60 -0.72 -28.61 -13.79
CA HIS A 60 0.60 -28.20 -13.31
C HIS A 60 0.58 -27.41 -11.98
N HIS A 61 -0.58 -26.88 -11.58
CA HIS A 61 -0.73 -25.94 -10.49
C HIS A 61 -1.98 -26.24 -9.65
N PRO A 62 -2.04 -27.41 -8.97
CA PRO A 62 -3.17 -27.75 -8.12
C PRO A 62 -3.43 -26.66 -7.08
N PHE A 63 -4.65 -26.61 -6.55
CA PHE A 63 -5.00 -25.65 -5.52
C PHE A 63 -4.02 -25.75 -4.33
N ASP A 64 -3.43 -24.61 -3.99
CA ASP A 64 -2.57 -24.46 -2.82
C ASP A 64 -3.05 -23.26 -2.02
N GLU A 65 -3.49 -23.51 -0.79
CA GLU A 65 -3.97 -22.45 0.09
C GLU A 65 -2.86 -21.46 0.46
N LYS A 66 -1.57 -21.85 0.41
CA LYS A 66 -0.43 -20.96 0.64
C LYS A 66 -0.29 -19.88 -0.44
N ARG A 67 -0.89 -20.09 -1.62
CA ARG A 67 -0.95 -19.06 -2.68
C ARG A 67 -1.94 -17.96 -2.38
N VAL A 68 -2.81 -18.11 -1.37
CA VAL A 68 -3.64 -17.04 -0.84
C VAL A 68 -2.79 -16.15 0.05
N GLN A 69 -2.28 -15.07 -0.53
CA GLN A 69 -1.34 -14.17 0.12
C GLN A 69 -1.99 -12.82 0.43
N ARG A 70 -1.44 -12.12 1.43
CA ARG A 70 -1.81 -10.74 1.72
C ARG A 70 -1.45 -9.85 0.53
N PHE A 71 -2.33 -8.92 0.21
CA PHE A 71 -2.23 -8.16 -1.03
C PHE A 71 -2.74 -6.73 -0.87
N GLN A 72 -1.93 -5.74 -1.24
CA GLN A 72 -2.32 -4.34 -1.20
C GLN A 72 -2.97 -3.91 -2.52
N PHE A 73 -4.27 -3.63 -2.48
CA PHE A 73 -5.04 -3.25 -3.66
C PHE A 73 -4.98 -1.75 -3.93
N ARG A 74 -5.14 -0.90 -2.91
CA ARG A 74 -4.98 0.58 -2.97
C ARG A 74 -4.19 1.04 -1.74
N PRO A 75 -3.77 2.32 -1.62
CA PRO A 75 -3.07 2.77 -0.43
C PRO A 75 -3.94 2.49 0.79
N LEU A 76 -3.41 1.74 1.75
CA LEU A 76 -4.11 1.30 2.97
C LEU A 76 -5.38 0.43 2.76
N ASP A 77 -5.70 0.00 1.53
CA ASP A 77 -6.76 -0.99 1.25
C ASP A 77 -6.13 -2.34 0.98
N MET A 78 -5.96 -3.14 2.03
CA MET A 78 -5.42 -4.48 1.88
C MET A 78 -6.45 -5.59 1.92
N ARG A 79 -6.20 -6.57 1.06
CA ARG A 79 -7.04 -7.68 0.67
C ARG A 79 -6.23 -8.97 0.66
N TYR A 80 -6.79 -10.03 0.13
CA TYR A 80 -6.12 -11.28 -0.18
C TYR A 80 -6.12 -11.50 -1.68
N ALA A 81 -5.07 -12.11 -2.21
CA ALA A 81 -4.99 -12.50 -3.60
C ALA A 81 -4.51 -13.94 -3.75
N TYR A 82 -5.06 -14.67 -4.72
CA TYR A 82 -4.55 -15.99 -5.11
C TYR A 82 -3.44 -15.79 -6.15
N VAL A 83 -2.20 -15.92 -5.71
CA VAL A 83 -1.02 -15.55 -6.48
C VAL A 83 -0.44 -16.78 -7.17
N GLU A 84 -0.39 -16.73 -8.50
CA GLU A 84 0.20 -17.75 -9.35
C GLU A 84 1.24 -17.10 -10.27
N SER A 85 2.45 -17.67 -10.30
CA SER A 85 3.55 -17.25 -11.18
C SER A 85 3.62 -18.05 -12.48
N GLY A 86 2.89 -19.16 -12.57
CA GLY A 86 2.76 -20.03 -13.74
C GLY A 86 1.91 -19.48 -14.90
N PRO A 87 1.23 -20.34 -15.68
CA PRO A 87 0.41 -19.98 -16.84
C PRO A 87 -0.61 -18.86 -16.56
N PRO A 88 -1.20 -18.23 -17.60
CA PRO A 88 -1.83 -16.91 -17.50
C PRO A 88 -3.18 -16.92 -16.75
N LEU A 89 -3.14 -17.13 -15.44
CA LEU A 89 -4.22 -16.84 -14.50
C LEU A 89 -4.31 -15.32 -14.28
N TRP A 90 -3.17 -14.69 -14.03
CA TRP A 90 -3.00 -13.24 -14.02
C TRP A 90 -2.77 -12.70 -15.44
N ASN A 91 -3.08 -11.42 -15.69
CA ASN A 91 -2.95 -10.81 -17.01
C ASN A 91 -1.52 -10.88 -17.58
N ARG A 92 -0.52 -10.79 -16.69
CA ARG A 92 0.89 -11.07 -17.00
C ARG A 92 1.53 -11.71 -15.78
N SER A 93 2.36 -12.73 -16.00
CA SER A 93 3.18 -13.29 -14.93
C SER A 93 4.23 -12.27 -14.45
N ARG A 94 4.52 -12.31 -13.15
CA ARG A 94 5.49 -11.44 -12.45
C ARG A 94 6.37 -12.28 -11.51
N PRO A 95 7.12 -13.27 -12.01
CA PRO A 95 7.84 -14.21 -11.17
C PRO A 95 8.89 -13.52 -10.29
N LEU A 96 9.58 -12.49 -10.82
CA LEU A 96 10.55 -11.70 -10.05
C LEU A 96 9.92 -10.94 -8.87
N LEU A 97 8.71 -10.40 -9.04
CA LEU A 97 8.01 -9.70 -7.97
C LEU A 97 7.59 -10.68 -6.86
N VAL A 98 7.07 -11.85 -7.26
CA VAL A 98 6.66 -12.91 -6.34
C VAL A 98 7.87 -13.47 -5.58
N ALA A 99 8.99 -13.70 -6.28
CA ALA A 99 10.25 -14.14 -5.67
C ALA A 99 10.81 -13.11 -4.67
N ALA A 100 10.69 -11.82 -4.95
CA ALA A 100 11.10 -10.76 -4.03
C ALA A 100 10.31 -10.80 -2.71
N VAL A 101 9.01 -11.06 -2.75
CA VAL A 101 8.20 -11.24 -1.52
C VAL A 101 8.62 -12.47 -0.74
N ALA A 102 8.94 -13.58 -1.41
CA ALA A 102 9.42 -14.79 -0.73
C ALA A 102 10.74 -14.57 0.01
N ALA A 103 11.58 -13.64 -0.45
CA ALA A 103 12.76 -13.17 0.27
C ALA A 103 12.44 -12.24 1.45
N ALA A 104 11.16 -12.08 1.81
CA ALA A 104 10.62 -11.17 2.81
C ALA A 104 10.94 -9.69 2.54
N SER A 105 11.19 -9.31 1.28
CA SER A 105 11.48 -7.91 0.96
C SER A 105 10.25 -7.02 1.15
N GLY A 106 10.44 -5.89 1.82
CA GLY A 106 9.53 -4.75 1.68
C GLY A 106 9.67 -4.12 0.29
N PHE A 107 8.71 -3.29 -0.10
CA PHE A 107 8.71 -2.56 -1.35
C PHE A 107 8.51 -1.08 -1.12
N LEU A 108 9.41 -0.29 -1.69
CA LEU A 108 9.13 1.10 -1.98
C LEU A 108 8.27 1.17 -3.25
N LEU A 109 7.10 1.79 -3.16
CA LEU A 109 6.18 1.96 -4.28
C LEU A 109 6.32 3.35 -4.86
N VAL A 110 6.44 3.42 -6.18
CA VAL A 110 6.69 4.68 -6.89
C VAL A 110 6.00 4.68 -8.24
N ARG A 111 5.66 5.87 -8.73
CA ARG A 111 5.19 6.07 -10.11
C ARG A 111 6.33 6.63 -10.94
N ARG A 112 6.52 6.10 -12.15
CA ARG A 112 7.46 6.69 -13.11
C ARG A 112 7.00 8.07 -13.58
N ARG A 113 5.69 8.29 -13.71
CA ARG A 113 5.07 9.56 -14.10
C ARG A 113 3.78 9.73 -13.33
N ALA A 114 3.66 10.79 -12.55
CA ALA A 114 2.41 11.16 -11.93
C ALA A 114 1.46 11.81 -12.97
N PRO A 115 0.14 11.54 -12.95
CA PRO A 115 -0.81 12.25 -13.78
C PRO A 115 -0.93 13.74 -13.46
N ARG A 116 -0.65 14.17 -12.22
CA ARG A 116 -0.69 15.57 -11.78
C ARG A 116 0.49 15.88 -10.86
N ALA A 117 0.87 17.16 -10.79
CA ALA A 117 1.96 17.61 -9.94
C ALA A 117 1.65 17.45 -8.44
N LEU A 118 0.46 17.83 -8.01
CA LEU A 118 0.00 17.74 -6.61
C LEU A 118 -0.90 16.51 -6.39
N ASP A 119 -0.33 15.34 -6.62
CA ASP A 119 -1.01 14.04 -6.47
C ASP A 119 -0.81 13.41 -5.06
N GLY A 120 -0.35 14.19 -4.08
CA GLY A 120 0.00 13.73 -2.73
C GLY A 120 1.35 13.02 -2.68
N ALA A 121 1.57 12.21 -1.63
CA ALA A 121 2.84 11.52 -1.41
C ALA A 121 3.32 10.79 -2.67
N ALA A 122 4.56 11.07 -3.06
CA ALA A 122 5.19 10.56 -4.27
C ALA A 122 5.63 9.10 -4.12
N LEU A 123 5.91 8.68 -2.88
CA LEU A 123 6.31 7.33 -2.50
C LEU A 123 5.33 6.73 -1.48
N HIS A 124 5.22 5.40 -1.49
CA HIS A 124 4.45 4.61 -0.52
C HIS A 124 5.24 3.34 -0.16
N PHE A 125 4.84 2.63 0.89
CA PHE A 125 5.47 1.39 1.32
C PHE A 125 4.48 0.23 1.38
N SER A 126 4.94 -0.97 1.00
CA SER A 126 4.20 -2.23 1.18
C SER A 126 5.17 -3.32 1.62
N ASP A 127 4.77 -4.16 2.57
CA ASP A 127 5.49 -5.39 2.94
C ASP A 127 4.93 -6.63 2.23
N CYS A 128 3.92 -6.46 1.37
CA CYS A 128 3.28 -7.54 0.63
C CYS A 128 3.14 -7.22 -0.88
N LEU A 129 2.61 -8.18 -1.63
CA LEU A 129 2.35 -8.03 -3.06
C LEU A 129 1.32 -6.92 -3.32
N ILE A 130 1.49 -6.22 -4.44
CA ILE A 130 0.67 -5.06 -4.78
C ILE A 130 -0.08 -5.21 -6.09
N ASP A 131 -1.23 -4.56 -6.19
CA ASP A 131 -1.92 -4.32 -7.46
C ASP A 131 -1.13 -3.32 -8.31
N GLN A 132 -1.07 -3.56 -9.62
CA GLN A 132 -0.40 -2.65 -10.55
C GLN A 132 -0.98 -1.23 -10.47
N LYS A 133 -2.27 -1.09 -10.13
CA LYS A 133 -2.99 0.18 -9.99
C LYS A 133 -3.13 0.61 -8.53
N VAL A 134 -2.29 0.09 -7.61
CA VAL A 134 -2.28 0.53 -6.19
C VAL A 134 -2.03 2.03 -6.08
N LEU A 135 -1.23 2.61 -6.96
CA LEU A 135 -1.11 4.06 -7.19
C LEU A 135 -1.72 4.41 -8.54
N PHE A 136 -2.19 5.64 -8.75
CA PHE A 136 -2.75 6.09 -10.02
C PHE A 136 -1.66 6.71 -10.92
N THR A 137 -1.28 6.16 -12.08
CA THR A 137 -1.88 5.00 -12.77
C THR A 137 -1.16 3.67 -12.52
N ASP A 138 0.14 3.57 -12.78
CA ASP A 138 0.91 2.32 -12.61
C ASP A 138 1.95 2.48 -11.52
N ALA A 139 1.89 1.59 -10.52
CA ALA A 139 2.87 1.51 -9.45
C ALA A 139 4.00 0.53 -9.83
N TYR A 140 5.21 0.98 -9.56
CA TYR A 140 6.41 0.17 -9.58
C TYR A 140 6.82 -0.12 -8.14
N ALA A 141 6.92 -1.40 -7.80
CA ALA A 141 7.47 -1.91 -6.56
C ALA A 141 8.99 -2.10 -6.71
N ILE A 142 9.75 -1.42 -5.86
CA ILE A 142 11.20 -1.55 -5.73
C ILE A 142 11.46 -2.35 -4.46
N PRO A 143 11.90 -3.62 -4.55
CA PRO A 143 12.26 -4.40 -3.37
C PRO A 143 13.40 -3.72 -2.62
N LEU A 144 13.37 -3.75 -1.29
CA LEU A 144 14.49 -3.28 -0.47
C LEU A 144 15.74 -4.14 -0.71
N TRP A 145 15.53 -5.45 -0.88
CA TRP A 145 16.55 -6.43 -1.26
C TRP A 145 15.99 -7.44 -2.26
N LEU A 146 16.89 -8.11 -2.97
CA LEU A 146 16.58 -9.13 -3.96
C LEU A 146 16.96 -10.50 -3.42
N ALA A 147 16.36 -11.55 -3.98
CA ALA A 147 16.89 -12.90 -3.79
C ALA A 147 18.32 -12.97 -4.38
N ALA A 148 19.18 -13.77 -3.75
CA ALA A 148 20.50 -14.03 -4.32
C ALA A 148 20.36 -14.63 -5.72
N GLU A 149 21.31 -14.31 -6.60
CA GLU A 149 21.33 -14.92 -7.93
C GLU A 149 21.58 -16.41 -7.76
N GLN A 150 20.58 -17.22 -8.09
CA GLN A 150 20.83 -18.63 -8.34
C GLN A 150 21.67 -18.67 -9.60
N ASN A 151 22.93 -19.08 -9.49
CA ASN A 151 23.74 -19.47 -10.64
C ASN A 151 23.04 -20.68 -11.28
N THR A 152 22.04 -20.44 -12.12
CA THR A 152 21.59 -21.44 -13.08
C THR A 152 22.67 -21.51 -14.13
N GLN A 153 23.69 -22.33 -13.89
CA GLN A 153 24.48 -22.89 -14.98
C GLN A 153 23.48 -23.52 -15.96
N PRO A 154 23.53 -23.19 -17.26
CA PRO A 154 22.86 -23.99 -18.27
C PRO A 154 23.36 -25.43 -18.12
N ALA A 155 22.45 -26.39 -18.13
CA ALA A 155 22.73 -27.79 -17.77
C ALA A 155 23.62 -28.58 -18.76
N ASP A 156 24.47 -27.94 -19.57
CA ASP A 156 25.20 -28.59 -20.66
C ASP A 156 26.65 -28.09 -20.89
N ASP A 157 27.31 -27.45 -19.91
CA ASP A 157 28.73 -27.07 -20.08
C ASP A 157 29.63 -27.63 -18.95
N PRO A 158 30.49 -28.63 -19.23
CA PRO A 158 31.42 -29.17 -18.25
C PRO A 158 32.58 -28.18 -18.05
N ALA A 159 32.39 -27.19 -17.18
CA ALA A 159 33.40 -26.18 -16.88
C ALA A 159 34.59 -26.80 -16.11
N LEU A 160 35.70 -27.01 -16.83
CA LEU A 160 36.98 -27.57 -16.39
C LEU A 160 37.88 -26.58 -15.62
N PHE A 161 37.30 -25.57 -14.96
CA PHE A 161 38.05 -24.61 -14.13
C PHE A 161 37.24 -24.25 -12.88
N HIS A 162 37.43 -25.02 -11.81
CA HIS A 162 37.03 -24.62 -10.47
C HIS A 162 37.95 -23.49 -9.98
N LEU A 163 37.53 -22.25 -10.21
CA LEU A 163 37.88 -21.16 -9.30
C LEU A 163 36.89 -21.25 -8.14
N GLU A 164 37.41 -21.40 -6.92
CA GLU A 164 36.66 -21.32 -5.68
C GLU A 164 35.98 -19.95 -5.57
N VAL A 165 34.80 -19.81 -6.17
CA VAL A 165 33.89 -18.72 -5.83
C VAL A 165 33.38 -19.09 -4.44
N ALA A 166 33.81 -18.33 -3.43
CA ALA A 166 33.32 -18.48 -2.07
C ALA A 166 31.79 -18.63 -2.13
N GLU A 167 31.28 -19.78 -1.68
CA GLU A 167 29.86 -20.02 -1.55
C GLU A 167 29.31 -19.01 -0.56
N THR A 168 28.84 -17.86 -1.06
CA THR A 168 28.08 -16.92 -0.25
C THR A 168 26.77 -17.61 0.09
N SER A 169 26.67 -18.11 1.32
CA SER A 169 25.46 -18.70 1.91
C SER A 169 24.30 -17.69 2.07
N GLN A 170 24.45 -16.48 1.52
CA GLN A 170 23.43 -15.44 1.56
C GLN A 170 22.33 -15.74 0.55
N THR A 171 21.12 -15.88 1.04
CA THR A 171 19.90 -16.09 0.25
C THR A 171 19.36 -14.81 -0.39
N TRP A 172 20.02 -13.68 -0.15
CA TRP A 172 19.58 -12.34 -0.55
C TRP A 172 20.77 -11.46 -0.96
N ARG A 173 20.50 -10.38 -1.67
CA ARG A 173 21.46 -9.30 -1.99
C ARG A 173 20.80 -7.93 -1.91
N PRO A 174 21.53 -6.84 -1.58
CA PRO A 174 20.94 -5.50 -1.57
C PRO A 174 20.46 -5.11 -2.97
N ASN A 175 19.36 -4.35 -3.05
CA ASN A 175 18.90 -3.78 -4.31
C ASN A 175 19.60 -2.44 -4.63
N LEU A 176 20.87 -2.29 -4.26
CA LEU A 176 21.61 -1.05 -4.42
C LEU A 176 22.53 -1.13 -5.64
N SER A 177 22.70 -0.02 -6.35
CA SER A 177 23.71 0.07 -7.41
C SER A 177 25.11 0.22 -6.80
N GLU A 178 26.15 -0.07 -7.58
CA GLU A 178 27.54 0.15 -7.15
C GLU A 178 27.77 1.59 -6.68
N ARG A 179 27.21 2.58 -7.40
CA ARG A 179 27.29 3.99 -7.00
C ARG A 179 26.65 4.27 -5.64
N ALA A 180 25.55 3.59 -5.32
CA ALA A 180 24.88 3.73 -4.04
C ALA A 180 25.68 3.08 -2.90
N LEU A 181 26.30 1.92 -3.16
CA LEU A 181 27.21 1.27 -2.22
C LEU A 181 28.44 2.14 -1.95
N THR A 182 29.09 2.64 -3.00
CA THR A 182 30.22 3.57 -2.87
C THR A 182 29.83 4.83 -2.10
N TYR A 183 28.64 5.40 -2.33
CA TYR A 183 28.16 6.52 -1.52
C TYR A 183 28.05 6.18 -0.03
N LEU A 184 27.52 4.99 0.31
CA LEU A 184 27.43 4.53 1.70
C LEU A 184 28.82 4.31 2.33
N GLU A 185 29.76 3.75 1.59
CA GLU A 185 31.17 3.60 2.02
C GLU A 185 31.82 4.96 2.30
N HIS A 186 31.59 5.99 1.46
CA HIS A 186 32.09 7.34 1.72
C HIS A 186 31.51 7.95 3.01
N LEU A 187 30.32 7.52 3.44
CA LEU A 187 29.73 7.91 4.71
C LEU A 187 30.21 7.03 5.89
N GLY A 188 31.06 6.02 5.64
CA GLY A 188 31.52 5.06 6.65
C GLY A 188 30.49 3.97 6.98
N ILE A 189 29.68 3.57 6.00
CA ILE A 189 28.69 2.48 6.10
C ILE A 189 29.11 1.36 5.13
N ASP A 190 30.13 0.61 5.53
CA ASP A 190 30.81 -0.37 4.65
C ASP A 190 30.13 -1.75 4.63
N ASP A 191 29.12 -1.97 5.48
CA ASP A 191 28.44 -3.25 5.64
C ASP A 191 27.14 -3.37 4.84
N ALA A 192 26.77 -2.39 4.02
CA ALA A 192 25.51 -2.38 3.26
C ALA A 192 25.39 -3.54 2.25
N ALA A 193 26.51 -4.16 1.85
CA ALA A 193 26.51 -5.35 1.00
C ALA A 193 26.02 -6.62 1.73
N THR A 194 26.18 -6.68 3.05
CA THR A 194 25.98 -7.89 3.86
C THR A 194 25.03 -7.71 5.04
N ASN A 195 24.68 -6.47 5.37
CA ASN A 195 23.76 -6.09 6.45
C ASN A 195 22.48 -5.47 5.86
N ARG A 196 21.32 -6.07 6.18
CA ARG A 196 20.01 -5.61 5.68
C ARG A 196 19.62 -4.23 6.20
N ASP A 197 20.01 -3.90 7.44
CA ASP A 197 19.64 -2.62 8.04
C ASP A 197 20.34 -1.48 7.31
N SER A 198 21.66 -1.62 7.09
CA SER A 198 22.45 -0.68 6.29
C SER A 198 21.98 -0.60 4.84
N ALA A 199 21.66 -1.74 4.21
CA ALA A 199 21.12 -1.78 2.85
C ALA A 199 19.76 -1.06 2.71
N THR A 200 19.00 -0.96 3.80
CA THR A 200 17.64 -0.40 3.84
C THR A 200 17.64 1.11 4.06
N LEU A 201 18.74 1.69 4.58
CA LEU A 201 18.83 3.11 4.93
C LEU A 201 18.42 4.04 3.78
N LEU A 202 18.98 3.84 2.58
CA LEU A 202 18.67 4.67 1.41
C LEU A 202 17.20 4.61 1.02
N TRP A 203 16.57 3.45 1.16
CA TRP A 203 15.16 3.26 0.80
C TRP A 203 14.21 3.91 1.81
N MET A 204 14.51 3.81 3.10
CA MET A 204 13.72 4.49 4.12
C MET A 204 13.92 6.00 4.07
N HIS A 205 15.14 6.46 3.84
CA HIS A 205 15.40 7.87 3.57
C HIS A 205 14.59 8.36 2.36
N ALA A 206 14.58 7.61 1.25
CA ALA A 206 13.75 7.95 0.10
C ALA A 206 12.27 8.05 0.48
N LEU A 207 11.73 7.09 1.24
CA LEU A 207 10.34 7.14 1.71
C LEU A 207 10.06 8.41 2.53
N ALA A 208 10.95 8.79 3.45
CA ALA A 208 10.79 10.01 4.25
C ALA A 208 10.67 11.25 3.36
N ILE A 209 11.56 11.40 2.38
CA ILE A 209 11.53 12.54 1.45
C ILE A 209 10.30 12.51 0.55
N GLY A 210 9.97 11.35 -0.03
CA GLY A 210 8.84 11.25 -0.96
C GLY A 210 7.46 11.40 -0.32
N VAL A 211 7.37 11.37 1.00
CA VAL A 211 6.14 11.60 1.78
C VAL A 211 6.08 13.04 2.33
N ALA A 212 7.21 13.75 2.40
CA ALA A 212 7.27 15.14 2.85
C ALA A 212 6.38 16.05 1.96
N PRO A 213 5.40 16.77 2.55
CA PRO A 213 4.53 17.68 1.79
C PRO A 213 5.29 18.70 0.95
N LEU A 214 6.33 19.32 1.52
CA LEU A 214 7.12 20.35 0.86
C LEU A 214 7.92 19.79 -0.33
N TYR A 215 8.40 18.54 -0.24
CA TYR A 215 9.04 17.88 -1.38
C TYR A 215 8.07 17.77 -2.56
N VAL A 216 6.82 17.36 -2.31
CA VAL A 216 5.80 17.22 -3.34
C VAL A 216 5.42 18.58 -3.93
N GLU A 217 5.32 19.61 -3.09
CA GLU A 217 5.02 20.97 -3.54
C GLU A 217 6.12 21.52 -4.46
N GLN A 218 7.38 21.41 -4.05
CA GLN A 218 8.51 21.97 -4.80
C GLN A 218 8.89 21.15 -6.04
N ASN A 219 8.65 19.83 -6.03
CA ASN A 219 9.12 18.92 -7.08
C ASN A 219 7.99 18.26 -7.89
N GLY A 220 6.74 18.65 -7.67
CA GLY A 220 5.55 18.02 -8.28
C GLY A 220 5.60 17.97 -9.82
N GLU A 221 6.08 19.02 -10.48
CA GLU A 221 6.23 19.04 -11.95
C GLU A 221 7.29 18.05 -12.46
N ALA A 222 8.39 17.87 -11.71
CA ALA A 222 9.40 16.87 -12.03
C ALA A 222 8.84 15.45 -11.86
N VAL A 223 8.14 15.19 -10.75
CA VAL A 223 7.46 13.91 -10.45
C VAL A 223 6.37 13.57 -11.48
N ARG A 224 5.74 14.58 -12.07
CA ARG A 224 4.78 14.42 -13.17
C ARG A 224 5.43 13.88 -14.45
N THR A 225 6.69 14.23 -14.69
CA THR A 225 7.37 14.00 -15.97
C THR A 225 8.29 12.78 -15.96
N ASP A 226 8.94 12.49 -14.84
CA ASP A 226 9.88 11.37 -14.69
C ASP A 226 9.91 10.84 -13.24
N TRP A 227 10.77 9.85 -12.98
CA TRP A 227 10.99 9.29 -11.65
C TRP A 227 11.30 10.39 -10.60
N PRO A 228 10.72 10.32 -9.39
CA PRO A 228 11.10 11.20 -8.29
C PRO A 228 12.61 11.17 -8.04
N ARG A 229 13.22 12.34 -7.95
CA ARG A 229 14.64 12.50 -7.61
C ARG A 229 14.74 12.81 -6.13
N ILE A 230 15.54 12.02 -5.42
CA ILE A 230 15.70 12.11 -3.96
C ILE A 230 17.08 12.73 -3.70
N PRO A 231 17.17 13.88 -3.01
CA PRO A 231 18.45 14.45 -2.59
C PRO A 231 19.09 13.53 -1.54
N LEU A 232 20.41 13.37 -1.60
CA LEU A 232 21.14 12.49 -0.69
C LEU A 232 21.79 13.32 0.43
N PRO A 233 21.72 12.87 1.70
CA PRO A 233 22.45 13.50 2.80
C PRO A 233 23.98 13.45 2.59
N ASP A 234 24.70 14.36 3.22
CA ASP A 234 26.17 14.44 3.16
C ASP A 234 26.88 13.69 4.30
N SER A 235 26.11 13.17 5.27
CA SER A 235 26.63 12.54 6.48
C SER A 235 25.82 11.30 6.88
N ALA A 236 26.49 10.35 7.53
CA ALA A 236 25.86 9.13 8.01
C ALA A 236 24.79 9.38 9.09
N SER A 237 24.98 10.41 9.93
CA SER A 237 23.98 10.79 10.94
C SER A 237 22.69 11.26 10.29
N ALA A 238 22.79 12.20 9.34
CA ALA A 238 21.64 12.72 8.62
C ALA A 238 20.89 11.62 7.84
N LEU A 239 21.63 10.70 7.21
CA LEU A 239 21.04 9.54 6.56
C LEU A 239 20.28 8.63 7.54
N ARG A 240 20.87 8.29 8.69
CA ARG A 240 20.23 7.43 9.69
C ARG A 240 18.99 8.08 10.31
N GLU A 241 19.06 9.37 10.62
CA GLU A 241 17.91 10.14 11.12
C GLU A 241 16.77 10.19 10.09
N SER A 242 17.10 10.49 8.83
CA SER A 242 16.09 10.49 7.76
C SER A 242 15.53 9.09 7.48
N ALA A 243 16.36 8.05 7.58
CA ALA A 243 15.89 6.67 7.45
C ALA A 243 14.99 6.27 8.62
N ALA A 244 15.27 6.73 9.84
CA ALA A 244 14.41 6.49 10.99
C ALA A 244 13.03 7.14 10.82
N LEU A 245 12.96 8.35 10.24
CA LEU A 245 11.70 8.98 9.83
C LEU A 245 10.94 8.10 8.83
N GLY A 246 11.64 7.62 7.80
CA GLY A 246 11.07 6.72 6.80
C GLY A 246 10.52 5.43 7.40
N ALA A 247 11.24 4.83 8.34
CA ALA A 247 10.79 3.63 9.03
C ALA A 247 9.51 3.86 9.86
N ARG A 248 9.38 5.02 10.53
CA ARG A 248 8.14 5.40 11.23
C ARG A 248 6.97 5.54 10.25
N ILE A 249 7.21 6.21 9.13
CA ILE A 249 6.20 6.34 8.06
C ILE A 249 5.83 4.98 7.47
N ALA A 250 6.78 4.09 7.21
CA ALA A 250 6.53 2.74 6.74
C ALA A 250 5.62 1.94 7.69
N ALA A 251 5.87 2.04 9.00
CA ALA A 251 5.05 1.39 10.03
C ALA A 251 3.61 1.94 10.05
N VAL A 252 3.44 3.26 9.98
CA VAL A 252 2.10 3.89 9.95
C VAL A 252 1.36 3.59 8.64
N LEU A 253 2.08 3.48 7.52
CA LEU A 253 1.53 3.16 6.22
C LEU A 253 1.22 1.66 6.00
N ASN A 254 1.41 0.83 7.03
CA ASN A 254 1.10 -0.60 7.01
C ASN A 254 -0.05 -0.97 7.98
N PRO A 255 -1.30 -1.10 7.49
CA PRO A 255 -2.45 -1.46 8.31
C PRO A 255 -2.38 -2.82 9.01
N ASP A 256 -1.53 -3.74 8.55
CA ASP A 256 -1.42 -5.09 9.12
C ASP A 256 -0.45 -5.17 10.30
N GLN A 257 0.34 -4.11 10.53
CA GLN A 257 1.26 -4.01 11.66
C GLN A 257 0.74 -2.95 12.64
N PRO A 258 0.08 -3.35 13.75
CA PRO A 258 -0.46 -2.40 14.70
C PRO A 258 0.62 -1.47 15.26
N VAL A 259 0.30 -0.18 15.37
CA VAL A 259 1.21 0.86 15.87
C VAL A 259 0.68 1.34 17.22
N ALA A 260 1.46 1.14 18.29
CA ALA A 260 1.14 1.61 19.63
C ALA A 260 0.95 3.14 19.63
N GLY A 261 -0.05 3.64 20.36
CA GLY A 261 -0.42 5.06 20.33
C GLY A 261 -1.35 5.41 19.17
N VAL A 262 -1.28 4.72 18.03
CA VAL A 262 -2.05 5.07 16.82
C VAL A 262 -3.30 4.23 16.66
N ASP A 263 -3.14 2.92 16.48
CA ASP A 263 -4.25 1.98 16.28
C ASP A 263 -4.16 0.72 17.15
N ALA A 264 -3.09 0.58 17.94
CA ALA A 264 -2.98 -0.33 19.07
C ALA A 264 -2.96 0.43 20.40
N ALA A 265 -3.65 -0.13 21.40
CA ALA A 265 -3.78 0.48 22.71
C ALA A 265 -2.44 0.55 23.49
N PRO A 266 -2.24 1.56 24.36
CA PRO A 266 -3.13 2.71 24.58
C PRO A 266 -3.12 3.64 23.37
N ILE A 267 -4.31 4.08 22.93
CA ILE A 267 -4.47 5.05 21.84
C ILE A 267 -4.25 6.44 22.39
N ASP A 268 -3.47 7.25 21.69
CA ASP A 268 -3.19 8.64 22.04
C ASP A 268 -4.49 9.46 22.09
N LYS A 269 -4.52 10.44 22.99
CA LYS A 269 -5.75 11.18 23.30
C LYS A 269 -6.38 11.84 22.07
N TYR A 270 -5.58 12.53 21.27
CA TYR A 270 -6.01 13.22 20.04
C TYR A 270 -6.57 12.26 18.98
N LEU A 271 -6.20 10.98 19.00
CA LEU A 271 -6.71 9.96 18.05
C LEU A 271 -8.00 9.29 18.52
N LYS A 272 -8.40 9.45 19.78
CA LYS A 272 -9.62 8.82 20.31
C LYS A 272 -10.89 9.40 19.69
N THR A 273 -10.87 10.68 19.29
CA THR A 273 -11.99 11.39 18.65
C THR A 273 -12.02 11.23 17.14
N VAL A 274 -10.94 10.72 16.52
CA VAL A 274 -10.83 10.53 15.07
C VAL A 274 -11.65 9.34 14.60
N ALA A 275 -12.54 9.59 13.64
CA ALA A 275 -13.38 8.60 12.97
C ALA A 275 -14.15 7.69 13.95
N VAL A 276 -14.78 8.28 14.96
CA VAL A 276 -15.65 7.57 15.90
C VAL A 276 -16.96 7.23 15.21
N ILE A 277 -17.27 5.93 15.08
CA ILE A 277 -18.55 5.52 14.49
C ILE A 277 -19.68 5.61 15.51
N GLU A 278 -20.79 6.24 15.12
CA GLU A 278 -21.98 6.42 15.95
C GLU A 278 -23.24 6.46 15.10
N ARG A 279 -24.38 6.14 15.74
CA ARG A 279 -25.69 6.50 15.20
C ARG A 279 -26.03 7.94 15.58
N ILE A 280 -26.70 8.66 14.67
CA ILE A 280 -27.12 10.05 14.90
C ILE A 280 -28.19 10.18 15.99
N ASP A 281 -28.95 9.11 16.26
CA ASP A 281 -30.00 9.06 17.28
C ASP A 281 -29.47 8.64 18.67
N GLY A 282 -28.16 8.39 18.79
CA GLY A 282 -27.52 7.96 20.03
C GLY A 282 -27.77 6.49 20.40
N ALA A 283 -28.52 5.73 19.60
CA ALA A 283 -28.73 4.31 19.88
C ALA A 283 -27.47 3.48 19.59
N PRO A 284 -27.34 2.27 20.17
CA PRO A 284 -26.25 1.36 19.83
C PRO A 284 -26.31 0.92 18.35
N LEU A 285 -25.13 0.79 17.74
CA LEU A 285 -24.98 0.25 16.37
C LEU A 285 -25.53 -1.18 16.30
N ASN A 286 -26.36 -1.46 15.30
CA ASN A 286 -26.88 -2.80 15.02
C ASN A 286 -26.59 -3.21 13.57
N PRO A 287 -25.49 -3.95 13.32
CA PRO A 287 -25.14 -4.44 11.98
C PRO A 287 -26.26 -5.25 11.31
N GLY A 288 -27.06 -5.99 12.08
CA GLY A 288 -28.18 -6.80 11.59
C GLY A 288 -29.37 -5.98 11.07
N LYS A 289 -29.42 -4.67 11.34
CA LYS A 289 -30.45 -3.75 10.84
C LYS A 289 -29.99 -2.91 9.64
N GLY A 290 -28.80 -3.21 9.10
CA GLY A 290 -28.24 -2.48 7.96
C GLY A 290 -27.53 -1.18 8.36
N ASP A 291 -27.20 -0.98 9.64
CA ASP A 291 -26.49 0.20 10.12
C ASP A 291 -25.11 0.38 9.46
N LEU A 292 -24.49 -0.71 9.03
CA LEU A 292 -23.19 -0.70 8.33
C LEU A 292 -23.33 -0.70 6.79
N ALA A 293 -24.55 -0.51 6.27
CA ALA A 293 -24.77 -0.31 4.85
C ALA A 293 -24.22 1.05 4.42
N VAL A 294 -23.32 1.07 3.44
CA VAL A 294 -22.87 2.30 2.79
C VAL A 294 -23.80 2.59 1.62
N THR A 295 -24.61 3.66 1.71
CA THR A 295 -25.72 3.93 0.77
C THR A 295 -25.82 5.38 0.31
N VAL A 296 -24.91 6.26 0.73
CA VAL A 296 -24.97 7.71 0.42
C VAL A 296 -24.12 8.12 -0.79
N GLY A 297 -23.79 7.19 -1.69
CA GLY A 297 -23.21 7.54 -2.99
C GLY A 297 -21.72 7.84 -2.98
N TRP A 298 -20.95 7.12 -2.16
CA TRP A 298 -19.49 7.14 -2.16
C TRP A 298 -18.85 6.40 -3.34
N GLY A 299 -19.54 5.43 -3.94
CA GLY A 299 -18.98 4.61 -5.02
C GLY A 299 -19.81 4.63 -6.29
N ILE A 300 -19.27 5.10 -7.41
CA ILE A 300 -19.91 5.10 -8.74
C ILE A 300 -19.34 3.96 -9.58
N VAL A 301 -20.19 3.01 -9.97
CA VAL A 301 -19.80 1.89 -10.84
C VAL A 301 -19.73 2.37 -12.29
N GLN A 302 -18.57 2.20 -12.90
CA GLN A 302 -18.34 2.37 -14.34
C GLN A 302 -17.91 1.04 -14.95
N PRO A 303 -18.00 0.85 -16.29
CA PRO A 303 -17.71 -0.43 -16.94
C PRO A 303 -16.33 -1.04 -16.62
N ARG A 304 -15.34 -0.20 -16.28
CA ARG A 304 -13.95 -0.63 -16.04
C ARG A 304 -13.38 -0.18 -14.68
N ALA A 305 -14.15 0.56 -13.89
CA ALA A 305 -13.65 1.16 -12.65
C ALA A 305 -14.78 1.46 -11.68
N VAL A 306 -14.44 1.53 -10.39
CA VAL A 306 -15.27 2.16 -9.38
C VAL A 306 -14.65 3.52 -9.07
N MET A 307 -15.40 4.59 -9.30
CA MET A 307 -14.95 5.96 -9.08
C MET A 307 -15.50 6.50 -7.76
N PRO A 308 -14.73 7.28 -7.00
CA PRO A 308 -15.26 7.99 -5.84
C PRO A 308 -16.39 8.92 -6.22
N GLY A 309 -17.53 8.80 -5.55
CA GLY A 309 -18.67 9.71 -5.65
C GLY A 309 -18.59 10.85 -4.64
N ALA A 310 -19.60 11.73 -4.64
CA ALA A 310 -19.67 12.87 -3.73
C ALA A 310 -19.86 12.44 -2.27
N GLY A 311 -20.64 11.38 -2.03
CA GLY A 311 -21.01 10.95 -0.69
C GLY A 311 -21.88 11.97 0.05
N LYS A 312 -22.00 11.76 1.37
CA LYS A 312 -22.62 12.71 2.30
C LYS A 312 -21.69 12.93 3.49
N TYR A 313 -21.36 14.18 3.76
CA TYR A 313 -20.60 14.58 4.94
C TYR A 313 -21.09 15.91 5.48
N GLN A 314 -20.77 16.19 6.74
CA GLN A 314 -21.03 17.47 7.38
C GLN A 314 -19.71 18.04 7.90
N ILE A 315 -19.51 19.34 7.70
CA ILE A 315 -18.42 20.08 8.32
C ILE A 315 -18.86 20.46 9.73
N ARG A 316 -17.99 20.23 10.71
CA ARG A 316 -18.19 20.65 12.09
C ARG A 316 -16.99 21.42 12.61
N GLU A 317 -17.24 22.26 13.60
CA GLU A 317 -16.21 22.90 14.40
C GLU A 317 -15.61 21.91 15.41
N ARG A 318 -14.37 22.18 15.82
CA ARG A 318 -13.68 21.42 16.88
C ARG A 318 -14.29 21.74 18.24
N VAL A 319 -14.36 20.74 19.10
CA VAL A 319 -14.63 20.92 20.53
C VAL A 319 -13.36 20.64 21.34
N ASP A 320 -13.31 21.03 22.62
CA ASP A 320 -12.13 20.87 23.48
C ASP A 320 -11.54 19.46 23.46
N ALA A 321 -12.40 18.43 23.43
CA ALA A 321 -11.98 17.04 23.37
C ALA A 321 -11.23 16.66 22.08
N ASP A 322 -11.46 17.39 20.98
CA ASP A 322 -10.76 17.19 19.71
C ASP A 322 -9.35 17.77 19.70
N ASN A 323 -9.05 18.66 20.65
CA ASN A 323 -7.79 19.37 20.77
C ASN A 323 -6.90 18.79 21.89
N ASP A 324 -7.41 17.85 22.70
CA ASP A 324 -6.67 17.27 23.83
C ASP A 324 -5.44 16.48 23.34
N GLY A 325 -4.25 17.03 23.64
CA GLY A 325 -2.97 16.46 23.26
C GLY A 325 -2.43 16.94 21.91
N LEU A 326 -2.99 18.01 21.33
CA LEU A 326 -2.47 18.72 20.16
C LEU A 326 -1.96 20.11 20.56
N ASP A 327 -0.86 20.55 19.95
CA ASP A 327 -0.41 21.94 20.03
C ASP A 327 -0.92 22.79 18.84
N ASP A 328 -0.52 24.06 18.77
CA ASP A 328 -0.99 24.98 17.73
C ASP A 328 -0.50 24.57 16.32
N ASP A 329 0.72 24.04 16.21
CA ASP A 329 1.30 23.57 14.94
C ASP A 329 0.54 22.32 14.46
N ASP A 330 0.20 21.41 15.36
CA ASP A 330 -0.62 20.22 15.07
C ASP A 330 -2.01 20.61 14.56
N LEU A 331 -2.64 21.61 15.18
CA LEU A 331 -3.96 22.11 14.79
C LEU A 331 -3.92 22.78 13.41
N GLU A 332 -2.87 23.55 13.11
CA GLU A 332 -2.64 24.11 11.79
C GLU A 332 -2.49 23.00 10.74
N ALA A 333 -1.67 21.98 11.01
CA ALA A 333 -1.44 20.87 10.08
C ALA A 333 -2.71 20.04 9.80
N LEU A 334 -3.55 19.82 10.81
CA LEU A 334 -4.80 19.07 10.67
C LEU A 334 -5.95 19.89 10.06
N GLY A 335 -5.85 21.21 10.14
CA GLY A 335 -6.87 22.18 9.76
C GLY A 335 -7.93 22.42 10.84
N GLU A 336 -8.60 23.57 10.71
CA GLU A 336 -9.61 24.06 11.65
C GLU A 336 -10.89 23.22 11.66
N GLN A 337 -11.20 22.57 10.54
CA GLN A 337 -12.46 21.87 10.32
C GLN A 337 -12.33 20.36 10.50
N LEU A 338 -13.37 19.77 11.10
CA LEU A 338 -13.56 18.33 11.15
C LEU A 338 -14.75 17.93 10.27
N LEU A 339 -14.71 16.71 9.75
CA LEU A 339 -15.74 16.15 8.89
C LEU A 339 -16.38 14.94 9.56
N ASP A 340 -17.70 14.92 9.47
CA ASP A 340 -18.55 13.82 9.85
C ASP A 340 -19.01 13.10 8.57
N ILE A 341 -18.46 11.91 8.34
CA ILE A 341 -18.61 11.13 7.10
C ILE A 341 -19.75 10.13 7.28
N TYR A 342 -20.83 10.28 6.53
CA TYR A 342 -22.00 9.41 6.66
C TYR A 342 -21.81 8.10 5.88
N LEU A 343 -22.20 6.98 6.48
CA LEU A 343 -22.33 5.69 5.80
C LEU A 343 -23.71 5.63 5.12
N ASN A 344 -24.73 6.02 5.87
CA ASN A 344 -26.15 6.08 5.49
C ASN A 344 -26.83 7.25 6.22
N GLU A 345 -28.16 7.34 6.16
CA GLU A 345 -28.92 8.41 6.81
C GLU A 345 -28.87 8.40 8.35
N HIS A 346 -28.42 7.29 8.97
CA HIS A 346 -28.46 7.10 10.41
C HIS A 346 -27.09 6.94 11.06
N VAL A 347 -26.05 6.58 10.29
CA VAL A 347 -24.73 6.22 10.82
C VAL A 347 -23.65 7.05 10.16
N ARG A 348 -22.71 7.53 10.96
CA ARG A 348 -21.55 8.32 10.52
C ARG A 348 -20.28 7.95 11.27
N TRP A 349 -19.14 8.19 10.64
CA TRP A 349 -17.87 8.41 11.34
C TRP A 349 -17.72 9.89 11.65
N ARG A 350 -17.58 10.21 12.93
CA ARG A 350 -17.47 11.56 13.46
C ARG A 350 -16.00 11.98 13.60
N GLY A 351 -15.69 13.25 13.34
CA GLY A 351 -14.44 13.88 13.76
C GLY A 351 -13.20 13.55 12.91
N ILE A 352 -13.33 13.47 11.58
CA ILE A 352 -12.16 13.28 10.69
C ILE A 352 -11.58 14.64 10.30
N PRO A 353 -10.29 14.93 10.57
CA PRO A 353 -9.70 16.20 10.15
C PRO A 353 -9.75 16.43 8.64
N ALA A 354 -9.92 17.68 8.20
CA ALA A 354 -9.99 18.02 6.78
C ALA A 354 -8.74 17.60 6.01
N ALA A 355 -7.54 17.87 6.57
CA ALA A 355 -6.28 17.46 5.96
C ALA A 355 -6.17 15.93 5.80
N VAL A 356 -6.75 15.17 6.73
CA VAL A 356 -6.77 13.70 6.72
C VAL A 356 -7.75 13.17 5.68
N TRP A 357 -8.93 13.79 5.57
CA TRP A 357 -9.90 13.44 4.54
C TRP A 357 -9.36 13.67 3.12
N ASP A 358 -8.67 14.78 2.92
CA ASP A 358 -8.10 15.17 1.62
C ASP A 358 -6.72 14.58 1.34
N TYR A 359 -6.15 13.83 2.29
CA TYR A 359 -4.83 13.24 2.15
C TYR A 359 -4.76 12.28 0.95
N LYS A 360 -3.74 12.47 0.12
CA LYS A 360 -3.52 11.71 -1.12
C LYS A 360 -2.23 10.93 -1.06
N ILE A 361 -2.28 9.71 -1.59
CA ILE A 361 -1.11 8.89 -1.86
C ILE A 361 -1.18 8.44 -3.32
N GLY A 362 -0.17 8.81 -4.11
CA GLY A 362 -0.06 8.43 -5.51
C GLY A 362 -1.31 8.72 -6.34
N GLY A 363 -1.98 9.85 -6.11
CA GLY A 363 -3.15 10.32 -6.86
C GLY A 363 -4.51 9.85 -6.33
N PHE A 364 -4.55 9.03 -5.27
CA PHE A 364 -5.80 8.63 -4.62
C PHE A 364 -6.00 9.38 -3.31
N GLN A 365 -7.14 10.06 -3.17
CA GLN A 365 -7.65 10.49 -1.86
C GLN A 365 -8.05 9.24 -1.08
N VAL A 366 -7.27 8.90 -0.06
CA VAL A 366 -7.19 7.52 0.48
C VAL A 366 -8.53 7.05 1.05
N LEU A 367 -9.09 7.78 2.02
CA LEU A 367 -10.35 7.41 2.69
C LEU A 367 -11.52 7.35 1.71
N ARG A 368 -11.62 8.36 0.83
CA ARG A 368 -12.69 8.43 -0.18
C ARG A 368 -12.60 7.29 -1.19
N LYS A 369 -11.38 6.93 -1.63
CA LYS A 369 -11.17 5.81 -2.55
C LYS A 369 -11.48 4.49 -1.87
N TRP A 370 -11.07 4.29 -0.62
CA TRP A 370 -11.38 3.10 0.15
C TRP A 370 -12.89 2.89 0.28
N LEU A 371 -13.61 3.96 0.66
CA LEU A 371 -15.06 3.93 0.86
C LEU A 371 -15.84 3.71 -0.45
N SER A 372 -15.32 4.19 -1.58
CA SER A 372 -15.96 3.97 -2.89
C SER A 372 -16.14 2.48 -3.24
N TYR A 373 -15.25 1.60 -2.77
CA TYR A 373 -15.38 0.15 -2.97
C TYR A 373 -16.30 -0.54 -1.97
N ARG A 374 -16.73 0.16 -0.90
CA ARG A 374 -17.59 -0.37 0.16
C ARG A 374 -19.04 0.08 0.03
N GLU A 375 -19.36 0.92 -0.97
CA GLU A 375 -20.74 1.20 -1.37
C GLU A 375 -21.51 -0.11 -1.57
N LYS A 376 -22.70 -0.24 -1.00
CA LYS A 376 -23.47 -1.50 -1.00
C LYS A 376 -23.71 -2.05 -2.40
N ARG A 377 -23.94 -1.18 -3.38
CA ARG A 377 -24.11 -1.57 -4.80
C ARG A 377 -22.82 -2.10 -5.47
N VAL A 378 -21.66 -1.77 -4.90
CA VAL A 378 -20.34 -2.24 -5.36
C VAL A 378 -19.96 -3.52 -4.63
N LEU A 379 -20.10 -3.52 -3.30
CA LEU A 379 -19.70 -4.61 -2.42
C LEU A 379 -20.68 -5.79 -2.46
N GLY A 380 -21.96 -5.53 -2.77
CA GLY A 380 -23.04 -6.52 -2.77
C GLY A 380 -23.56 -6.91 -1.38
N ARG A 381 -23.01 -6.30 -0.33
CA ARG A 381 -23.36 -6.53 1.08
C ARG A 381 -23.09 -5.26 1.90
N ASP A 382 -23.50 -5.29 3.17
CA ASP A 382 -23.12 -4.28 4.15
C ASP A 382 -21.65 -4.51 4.59
N MET A 383 -21.00 -3.47 5.12
CA MET A 383 -19.65 -3.62 5.67
C MET A 383 -19.65 -4.53 6.90
N SER A 384 -18.55 -5.24 7.10
CA SER A 384 -18.31 -5.96 8.35
C SER A 384 -17.86 -5.01 9.46
N ILE A 385 -17.85 -5.52 10.71
CA ILE A 385 -17.32 -4.79 11.86
C ILE A 385 -15.82 -4.54 11.68
N GLU A 386 -15.10 -5.50 11.12
CA GLU A 386 -13.66 -5.42 10.84
C GLU A 386 -13.37 -4.34 9.80
N GLU A 387 -14.16 -4.26 8.71
CA GLU A 387 -14.03 -3.19 7.72
C GLU A 387 -14.33 -1.82 8.32
N THR A 388 -15.31 -1.75 9.22
CA THR A 388 -15.67 -0.52 9.94
C THR A 388 -14.52 -0.04 10.84
N ARG A 389 -13.90 -0.96 11.59
CA ARG A 389 -12.72 -0.67 12.41
C ARG A 389 -11.51 -0.30 11.55
N ALA A 390 -11.33 -0.97 10.41
CA ALA A 390 -10.24 -0.67 9.48
C ALA A 390 -10.32 0.77 8.98
N PHE A 391 -11.52 1.28 8.66
CA PHE A 391 -11.68 2.69 8.27
C PHE A 391 -11.23 3.65 9.37
N THR A 392 -11.64 3.42 10.63
CA THR A 392 -11.19 4.22 11.78
C THR A 392 -9.66 4.16 11.94
N ASN A 393 -9.06 2.98 11.84
CA ASN A 393 -7.61 2.82 11.97
C ASN A 393 -6.85 3.51 10.84
N ILE A 394 -7.36 3.44 9.60
CA ILE A 394 -6.78 4.16 8.46
C ILE A 394 -6.85 5.66 8.69
N ALA A 395 -7.97 6.21 9.17
CA ALA A 395 -8.10 7.63 9.47
C ALA A 395 -7.10 8.08 10.56
N ARG A 396 -6.93 7.29 11.63
CA ARG A 396 -5.94 7.55 12.68
C ARG A 396 -4.50 7.51 12.16
N ARG A 397 -4.17 6.51 11.35
CA ARG A 397 -2.85 6.40 10.70
C ARG A 397 -2.57 7.60 9.81
N LEU A 398 -3.52 8.01 8.99
CA LEU A 398 -3.37 9.20 8.16
C LEU A 398 -3.25 10.48 8.99
N THR A 399 -3.94 10.57 10.13
CA THR A 399 -3.76 11.67 11.10
C THR A 399 -2.31 11.70 11.59
N ALA A 400 -1.75 10.56 12.01
CA ALA A 400 -0.35 10.46 12.42
C ALA A 400 0.65 10.77 11.28
N VAL A 401 0.31 10.50 10.02
CA VAL A 401 1.14 10.90 8.87
C VAL A 401 1.09 12.43 8.66
N VAL A 402 -0.09 13.05 8.73
CA VAL A 402 -0.24 14.50 8.58
C VAL A 402 0.56 15.23 9.66
N LEU A 403 0.46 14.80 10.92
CA LEU A 403 1.20 15.40 12.04
C LEU A 403 2.73 15.20 11.94
N GLN A 404 3.20 14.19 11.21
CA GLN A 404 4.63 14.03 10.93
C GLN A 404 5.12 14.96 9.79
N GLY A 405 4.22 15.62 9.06
CA GLY A 405 4.54 16.50 7.94
C GLY A 405 5.60 17.56 8.25
N PRO A 406 5.46 18.37 9.31
CA PRO A 406 6.46 19.37 9.67
C PRO A 406 7.86 18.80 9.95
N GLU A 407 7.95 17.62 10.60
CA GLU A 407 9.23 16.96 10.84
C GLU A 407 9.87 16.44 9.55
N LEU A 408 9.05 15.88 8.64
CA LEU A 408 9.51 15.44 7.32
C LEU A 408 10.00 16.61 6.46
N ASP A 409 9.31 17.74 6.50
CA ASP A 409 9.67 18.95 5.76
C ASP A 409 10.97 19.56 6.28
N ARG A 410 11.15 19.66 7.61
CA ARG A 410 12.43 20.07 8.22
C ARG A 410 13.57 19.15 7.80
N ASN A 411 13.34 17.84 7.78
CA ASN A 411 14.34 16.88 7.32
C ASN A 411 14.69 17.07 5.83
N TYR A 412 13.68 17.28 4.97
CA TYR A 412 13.88 17.57 3.55
C TYR A 412 14.72 18.84 3.34
N LEU A 413 14.34 19.96 3.98
CA LEU A 413 15.05 21.23 3.88
C LEU A 413 16.51 21.10 4.29
N ARG A 414 16.77 20.52 5.47
CA ARG A 414 18.13 20.28 5.98
C ARG A 414 19.00 19.52 4.99
N ILE A 415 18.45 18.47 4.37
CA ILE A 415 19.18 17.65 3.39
C ILE A 415 19.46 18.45 2.11
N THR A 416 18.49 19.23 1.62
CA THR A 416 18.70 20.06 0.43
C THR A 416 19.68 21.20 0.65
N GLU A 417 19.65 21.87 1.80
CA GLU A 417 20.57 22.97 2.13
C GLU A 417 22.02 22.47 2.22
N ALA A 418 22.23 21.31 2.86
CA ALA A 418 23.54 20.66 2.90
C ALA A 418 24.04 20.29 1.50
N THR A 419 23.16 19.78 0.64
CA THR A 419 23.51 19.39 -0.74
C THR A 419 23.88 20.60 -1.62
N LEU A 420 23.24 21.77 -1.41
CA LEU A 420 23.51 22.99 -2.17
C LEU A 420 24.77 23.74 -1.69
N SER A 421 25.29 23.40 -0.52
CA SER A 421 26.48 24.01 0.08
C SER A 421 27.80 23.31 -0.30
N LEU A 422 27.71 22.24 -1.10
CA LEU A 422 28.81 21.48 -1.71
C LEU A 422 28.97 21.86 -3.19
#